data_AF-A0A8T4Z565-F1
#
_entry.id   AF-A0A8T4Z565-F1
#
_cell.length_a   1.000
_cell.length_b   1.000
_cell.length_c   1.000
_cell.angle_alpha   90.00
_cell.angle_beta   90.00
_cell.angle_gamma   90.00
#
_symmetry.space_group_name_H-M   'P 1'
#
loop_
_entity.id
_entity.type
_entity.pdbx_description
1 polymer ?
#
loop_
_entity_poly.entity_id
_entity_poly.type
_entity_poly.pdbx_seq_one_letter_code
_entity_poly.pdbx_strand_id
1 'polypeptide(L)'
;MEKRKLGRTGHWISVMAFGGAALSKVSQSVADGAVRLAMDHGVNHFDIAPSYGNAELRLRPWMKDYRSHIFLASKTLKRTKEEAWKELRSSMERLGVDNLDLHQFHALDKLEELDKVLGLGGAMEAFLEAREKGLIRFIGIMGHKPPILLEALRCFDFDTVLFPLNFVQKAHRVYEND
;
A
#
# COMPACT_ATOMS: atom_id res chain seq x y z
N MET A 1 16.01 -8.59 13.08
CA MET A 1 14.72 -8.81 12.39
C MET A 1 14.88 -9.84 11.30
N GLU A 2 14.07 -10.89 11.30
CA GLU A 2 13.99 -11.83 10.16
C GLU A 2 13.43 -11.11 8.93
N LYS A 3 13.95 -11.41 7.74
CA LYS A 3 13.43 -10.90 6.47
C LYS A 3 13.00 -12.04 5.56
N ARG A 4 12.00 -11.78 4.73
CA ARG A 4 11.51 -12.68 3.68
C ARG A 4 11.43 -11.96 2.34
N LYS A 5 11.60 -12.73 1.27
CA LYS A 5 11.39 -12.22 -0.08
C LYS A 5 9.90 -11.90 -0.27
N LEU A 6 9.58 -10.69 -0.72
CA LEU A 6 8.21 -10.28 -1.04
C LEU A 6 7.82 -10.84 -2.40
N GLY A 7 7.27 -12.05 -2.43
CA GLY A 7 6.86 -12.73 -3.65
C GLY A 7 7.95 -12.72 -4.73
N ARG A 8 7.57 -12.29 -5.95
CA ARG A 8 8.47 -12.18 -7.11
C ARG A 8 9.23 -10.86 -7.21
N THR A 9 8.98 -9.90 -6.33
CA THR A 9 9.54 -8.53 -6.42
C THR A 9 11.07 -8.47 -6.28
N GLY A 10 11.70 -9.54 -5.76
CA GLY A 10 13.13 -9.54 -5.47
C GLY A 10 13.49 -8.85 -4.15
N HIS A 11 12.57 -8.10 -3.54
CA HIS A 11 12.82 -7.34 -2.32
C HIS A 11 12.74 -8.20 -1.06
N TRP A 12 13.66 -7.93 -0.13
CA TRP A 12 13.66 -8.53 1.20
C TRP A 12 13.02 -7.56 2.19
N ILE A 13 11.84 -7.94 2.68
CA ILE A 13 11.11 -7.17 3.69
C ILE A 13 11.20 -7.85 5.05
N SER A 14 11.17 -7.07 6.13
CA SER A 14 11.01 -7.58 7.48
C SER A 14 9.71 -8.37 7.59
N VAL A 15 9.73 -9.45 8.38
CA VAL A 15 8.52 -10.28 8.61
C VAL A 15 7.40 -9.51 9.31
N MET A 16 7.73 -8.38 9.94
CA MET A 16 6.77 -7.39 10.43
C MET A 16 6.84 -6.13 9.56
N ALA A 17 5.68 -5.60 9.17
CA ALA A 17 5.55 -4.32 8.51
C ALA A 17 5.00 -3.26 9.48
N PHE A 18 5.34 -2.00 9.24
CA PHE A 18 4.79 -0.87 9.98
C PHE A 18 3.49 -0.38 9.32
N GLY A 19 2.37 -0.53 10.03
CA GLY A 19 1.05 -0.06 9.58
C GLY A 19 0.85 1.44 9.87
N GLY A 20 0.88 2.26 8.82
CA GLY A 20 0.79 3.71 8.89
C GLY A 20 -0.56 4.27 9.36
N ALA A 21 -1.63 3.45 9.39
CA ALA A 21 -2.93 3.87 9.93
C ALA A 21 -2.82 4.33 11.40
N ALA A 22 -1.91 3.74 12.18
CA ALA A 22 -1.62 4.13 13.55
C ALA A 22 -1.13 5.59 13.68
N LEU A 23 -0.57 6.14 12.60
CA LEU A 23 -0.11 7.52 12.56
C LEU A 23 -1.24 8.52 12.28
N SER A 24 -2.47 8.09 12.00
CA SER A 24 -3.53 8.94 11.43
C SER A 24 -3.94 10.13 12.31
N LYS A 25 -3.97 9.97 13.63
CA LYS A 25 -4.50 10.98 14.57
C LYS A 25 -3.57 11.35 15.74
N VAL A 26 -2.34 10.83 15.76
CA VAL A 26 -1.38 11.04 16.85
C VAL A 26 -0.62 12.38 16.71
N SER A 27 0.12 12.82 17.73
CA SER A 27 1.04 13.96 17.56
C SER A 27 2.24 13.56 16.68
N GLN A 28 3.00 14.54 16.17
CA GLN A 28 4.26 14.27 15.48
C GLN A 28 5.24 13.51 16.39
N SER A 29 5.36 13.90 17.66
CA SER A 29 6.26 13.25 18.62
C SER A 29 5.94 11.77 18.85
N VAL A 30 4.66 11.40 18.91
CA VAL A 30 4.23 10.00 19.05
C VAL A 30 4.52 9.23 17.76
N ALA A 31 4.27 9.83 16.59
CA ALA A 31 4.61 9.23 15.30
C ALA A 31 6.11 8.98 15.18
N ASP A 32 6.95 9.96 15.52
CA ASP A 32 8.40 9.83 15.48
C ASP A 32 8.90 8.75 16.45
N GLY A 33 8.32 8.65 17.64
CA GLY A 33 8.63 7.58 18.59
C GLY A 33 8.30 6.20 18.02
N ALA A 34 7.15 6.04 17.38
CA ALA A 34 6.73 4.78 16.77
C ALA A 34 7.59 4.38 15.57
N VAL A 35 7.89 5.33 14.68
CA VAL A 35 8.77 5.09 13.51
C VAL A 35 10.18 4.75 13.97
N ARG A 36 10.75 5.51 14.92
CA ARG A 36 12.06 5.22 15.51
C ARG A 36 12.12 3.80 16.07
N LEU A 37 11.15 3.42 16.91
CA LEU A 37 11.10 2.10 17.51
C LEU A 37 11.08 0.99 16.46
N ALA A 38 10.28 1.15 15.40
CA ALA A 38 10.20 0.19 14.32
C ALA A 38 11.54 0.06 13.58
N MET A 39 12.17 1.19 13.26
CA MET A 39 13.46 1.22 12.57
C MET A 39 14.60 0.66 13.41
N ASP A 40 14.66 0.98 14.71
CA ASP A 40 15.65 0.44 15.65
C ASP A 40 15.58 -1.09 15.75
N HIS A 41 14.38 -1.66 15.54
CA HIS A 41 14.17 -3.11 15.49
C HIS A 41 14.30 -3.71 14.08
N GLY A 42 14.72 -2.93 13.09
CA GLY A 42 15.00 -3.39 11.73
C GLY A 42 13.77 -3.61 10.84
N VAL A 43 12.64 -2.99 11.17
CA VAL A 43 11.47 -2.94 10.27
C VAL A 43 11.80 -2.09 9.05
N ASN A 44 11.56 -2.62 7.86
CA ASN A 44 11.87 -1.94 6.60
C ASN A 44 10.70 -1.91 5.60
N HIS A 45 9.51 -2.34 5.97
CA HIS A 45 8.31 -2.23 5.14
C HIS A 45 7.31 -1.31 5.83
N PHE A 46 6.95 -0.21 5.17
CA PHE A 46 6.00 0.77 5.68
C PHE A 46 4.80 0.83 4.75
N ASP A 47 3.62 0.53 5.29
CA ASP A 47 2.36 0.50 4.55
C ASP A 47 1.48 1.68 4.99
N ILE A 48 1.20 2.61 4.08
CA ILE A 48 0.46 3.85 4.36
C ILE A 48 -0.67 4.04 3.35
N ALA A 49 -1.46 5.11 3.49
CA ALA A 49 -2.47 5.51 2.52
C ALA A 49 -2.81 7.00 2.68
N PRO A 50 -3.29 7.68 1.62
CA PRO A 50 -3.82 9.04 1.69
C PRO A 50 -4.99 9.15 2.66
N SER A 51 -5.81 8.09 2.78
CA SER A 51 -6.99 8.07 3.65
C SER A 51 -6.65 8.02 5.15
N TYR A 52 -5.38 7.81 5.53
CA TYR A 52 -4.95 7.71 6.92
C TYR A 52 -4.64 9.09 7.54
N GLY A 53 -5.56 10.04 7.43
CA GLY A 53 -5.43 11.36 8.06
C GLY A 53 -4.11 12.06 7.72
N ASN A 54 -3.34 12.48 8.74
CA ASN A 54 -2.02 13.08 8.52
C ASN A 54 -0.86 12.08 8.58
N ALA A 55 -1.09 10.78 8.40
CA ALA A 55 -0.04 9.77 8.47
C ALA A 55 1.11 10.06 7.48
N GLU A 56 0.80 10.41 6.22
CA GLU A 56 1.83 10.71 5.21
C GLU A 56 2.69 11.93 5.59
N LEU A 57 2.04 12.98 6.10
CA LEU A 57 2.75 14.18 6.57
C LEU A 57 3.62 13.88 7.79
N ARG A 58 3.18 12.98 8.68
CA ARG A 58 3.95 12.56 9.85
C ARG A 58 5.12 11.67 9.49
N LEU A 59 5.03 10.89 8.41
CA LEU A 59 6.10 10.05 7.91
C LEU A 59 7.14 10.85 7.09
N ARG A 60 6.75 11.97 6.48
CA ARG A 60 7.61 12.83 5.65
C ARG A 60 9.00 13.15 6.25
N PRO A 61 9.14 13.55 7.53
CA PRO A 61 10.46 13.88 8.08
C PRO A 61 11.46 12.72 8.00
N TRP A 62 10.97 11.48 8.11
CA TRP A 62 11.78 10.27 8.02
C TRP A 62 12.18 9.92 6.59
N MET A 63 11.39 10.32 5.60
CA MET A 63 11.70 10.01 4.19
C MET A 63 12.96 10.72 3.71
N LYS A 64 13.27 11.90 4.25
CA LYS A 64 14.46 12.65 3.85
C LYS A 64 15.75 11.85 4.03
N ASP A 65 15.90 11.20 5.18
CA ASP A 65 17.16 10.56 5.57
C ASP A 65 17.10 9.03 5.44
N TYR A 66 15.90 8.43 5.47
CA TYR A 66 15.73 6.98 5.55
C TYR A 66 14.99 6.34 4.37
N ARG A 67 14.60 7.09 3.33
CA ARG A 67 13.83 6.55 2.20
C ARG A 67 14.47 5.32 1.55
N SER A 68 15.79 5.27 1.43
CA SER A 68 16.53 4.13 0.85
C SER A 68 16.50 2.86 1.71
N HIS A 69 16.21 2.99 3.00
CA HIS A 69 16.11 1.88 3.95
C HIS A 69 14.68 1.34 4.06
N ILE A 70 13.69 2.02 3.46
CA ILE A 70 12.28 1.73 3.62
C ILE A 70 11.70 1.29 2.28
N PHE A 71 11.09 0.11 2.25
CA PHE A 71 10.14 -0.30 1.25
C PHE A 71 8.80 0.40 1.53
N LEU A 72 8.47 1.39 0.72
CA LEU A 72 7.32 2.27 0.96
C LEU A 72 6.13 1.85 0.09
N ALA A 73 5.07 1.36 0.73
CA ALA A 73 3.82 1.01 0.10
C ALA A 73 2.74 2.08 0.39
N SER A 74 2.06 2.55 -0.66
CA SER A 74 0.86 3.39 -0.51
C SER A 74 -0.31 2.77 -1.27
N LYS A 75 -1.50 3.39 -1.15
CA LYS A 75 -2.74 2.87 -1.70
C LYS A 75 -3.61 3.97 -2.28
N THR A 76 -4.60 3.60 -3.06
CA THR A 76 -5.64 4.52 -3.56
C THR A 76 -7.03 3.90 -3.49
N LEU A 77 -8.03 4.72 -3.13
CA LEU A 77 -9.45 4.38 -3.26
C LEU A 77 -10.01 4.82 -4.62
N LYS A 78 -9.20 5.47 -5.46
CA LYS A 78 -9.63 5.97 -6.77
C LYS A 78 -9.70 4.83 -7.77
N ARG A 79 -10.63 4.96 -8.73
CA ARG A 79 -10.95 3.92 -9.71
C ARG A 79 -10.81 4.40 -11.15
N THR A 80 -10.64 5.70 -11.38
CA THR A 80 -10.37 6.28 -12.70
C THR A 80 -8.90 6.68 -12.84
N LYS A 81 -8.39 6.73 -14.07
CA LYS A 81 -7.02 7.13 -14.38
C LYS A 81 -6.68 8.50 -13.80
N GLU A 82 -7.50 9.50 -14.08
CA GLU A 82 -7.27 10.89 -13.68
C GLU A 82 -7.20 11.04 -12.15
N GLU A 83 -8.16 10.48 -11.43
CA GLU A 83 -8.21 10.57 -9.97
C GLU A 83 -7.04 9.84 -9.31
N ALA A 84 -6.71 8.63 -9.78
CA ALA A 84 -5.60 7.84 -9.24
C ALA A 84 -4.25 8.53 -9.49
N TRP A 85 -4.06 9.11 -10.68
CA TRP A 85 -2.87 9.88 -11.01
C TRP A 85 -2.72 11.10 -10.10
N LYS A 86 -3.79 11.87 -9.92
CA LYS A 86 -3.81 13.05 -9.05
C LYS A 86 -3.51 12.69 -7.60
N GLU A 87 -4.10 11.61 -7.08
CA GLU A 87 -3.88 11.15 -5.72
C GLU A 87 -2.46 10.64 -5.51
N LEU A 88 -1.89 9.87 -6.46
CA LEU A 88 -0.50 9.44 -6.44
C LEU A 88 0.46 10.63 -6.29
N ARG A 89 0.30 11.65 -7.14
CA ARG A 89 1.15 12.86 -7.09
C ARG A 89 1.01 13.60 -5.76
N SER A 90 -0.22 13.73 -5.26
CA SER A 90 -0.46 14.37 -3.95
C SER A 90 0.17 13.59 -2.80
N SER A 91 0.08 12.26 -2.78
CA SER A 91 0.75 11.41 -1.79
C SER A 91 2.26 11.59 -1.81
N MET A 92 2.87 11.55 -3.00
CA MET A 92 4.31 11.73 -3.17
C MET A 92 4.76 13.11 -2.66
N GLU A 93 3.99 14.16 -2.94
CA GLU A 93 4.25 15.50 -2.42
C GLU A 93 4.14 15.55 -0.89
N ARG A 94 3.09 14.94 -0.31
CA ARG A 94 2.87 14.91 1.15
C ARG A 94 3.98 14.16 1.87
N LEU A 95 4.38 13.00 1.33
CA LEU A 95 5.49 12.17 1.82
C LEU A 95 6.87 12.79 1.55
N GLY A 96 6.97 13.70 0.58
CA GLY A 96 8.25 14.29 0.14
C GLY A 96 9.16 13.27 -0.54
N VAL A 97 8.61 12.43 -1.41
CA VAL A 97 9.35 11.35 -2.12
C VAL A 97 9.14 11.40 -3.62
N ASP A 98 10.13 10.95 -4.38
CA ASP A 98 10.08 10.90 -5.84
C ASP A 98 9.53 9.60 -6.41
N ASN A 99 9.39 8.56 -5.57
CA ASN A 99 8.80 7.29 -5.96
C ASN A 99 8.28 6.49 -4.76
N LEU A 100 7.38 5.55 -5.04
CA LEU A 100 6.92 4.51 -4.13
C LEU A 100 7.46 3.14 -4.58
N ASP A 101 7.74 2.25 -3.63
CA ASP A 101 8.10 0.89 -3.99
C ASP A 101 6.87 0.10 -4.45
N LEU A 102 5.74 0.27 -3.77
CA LEU A 102 4.49 -0.43 -4.06
C LEU A 102 3.31 0.54 -4.04
N HIS A 103 2.45 0.47 -5.05
CA HIS A 103 1.16 1.16 -5.03
C HIS A 103 0.02 0.15 -5.20
N GLN A 104 -1.00 0.27 -4.35
CA GLN A 104 -2.06 -0.74 -4.25
C GLN A 104 -3.45 -0.17 -4.48
N PHE A 105 -4.34 -0.91 -5.14
CA PHE A 105 -5.78 -0.60 -5.11
C PHE A 105 -6.35 -0.97 -3.74
N HIS A 106 -6.81 0.04 -3.01
CA HIS A 106 -7.32 -0.10 -1.64
C HIS A 106 -8.78 -0.55 -1.65
N ALA A 107 -9.14 -1.51 -0.79
CA ALA A 107 -10.52 -1.98 -0.60
C ALA A 107 -11.21 -2.38 -1.92
N LEU A 108 -10.51 -3.15 -2.75
CA LEU A 108 -11.04 -3.67 -4.01
C LEU A 108 -11.93 -4.89 -3.75
N ASP A 109 -13.16 -4.63 -3.32
CA ASP A 109 -14.07 -5.63 -2.75
C ASP A 109 -15.32 -5.91 -3.60
N LYS A 110 -15.38 -5.37 -4.81
CA LYS A 110 -16.52 -5.48 -5.73
C LYS A 110 -16.05 -5.76 -7.14
N LEU A 111 -16.77 -6.62 -7.87
CA LEU A 111 -16.46 -6.91 -9.28
C LEU A 111 -16.61 -5.66 -10.14
N GLU A 112 -17.61 -4.82 -9.87
CA GLU A 112 -17.83 -3.60 -10.64
C GLU A 112 -16.68 -2.59 -10.46
N GLU A 113 -16.02 -2.60 -9.29
CA GLU A 113 -14.84 -1.78 -9.07
C GLU A 113 -13.60 -2.36 -9.76
N LEU A 114 -13.46 -3.69 -9.79
CA LEU A 114 -12.41 -4.38 -10.55
C LEU A 114 -12.53 -4.08 -12.05
N ASP A 115 -13.73 -4.23 -12.61
CA ASP A 115 -14.03 -3.91 -14.00
C ASP A 115 -13.71 -2.45 -14.31
N LYS A 116 -14.08 -1.52 -13.42
CA LYS A 116 -13.77 -0.10 -13.59
C LYS A 116 -12.27 0.19 -13.53
N VAL A 117 -11.52 -0.48 -12.65
CA VAL A 117 -10.07 -0.29 -12.51
C VAL A 117 -9.32 -0.77 -13.75
N LEU A 118 -9.75 -1.90 -14.32
CA LEU A 118 -9.09 -2.54 -15.46
C LEU A 118 -9.62 -2.09 -16.83
N GLY A 119 -10.81 -1.48 -16.88
CA GLY A 119 -11.43 -0.98 -18.09
C GLY A 119 -10.77 0.29 -18.66
N LEU A 120 -11.28 0.74 -19.81
CA LEU A 120 -10.79 1.95 -20.49
C LEU A 120 -10.94 3.19 -19.60
N GLY A 121 -9.85 3.94 -19.43
CA GLY A 121 -9.80 5.10 -18.53
C GLY A 121 -9.79 4.71 -17.04
N GLY A 122 -9.62 3.42 -16.73
CA GLY A 122 -9.52 2.88 -15.39
C GLY A 122 -8.21 3.24 -14.70
N ALA A 123 -8.19 3.13 -13.37
CA ALA A 123 -7.02 3.48 -12.56
C ALA A 123 -5.77 2.62 -12.85
N MET A 124 -5.92 1.43 -13.44
CA MET A 124 -4.79 0.61 -13.88
C MET A 124 -3.92 1.32 -14.93
N GLU A 125 -4.52 2.08 -15.84
CA GLU A 125 -3.74 2.86 -16.82
C GLU A 125 -2.80 3.85 -16.14
N ALA A 126 -3.23 4.50 -15.05
CA ALA A 126 -2.39 5.40 -14.26
C ALA A 126 -1.23 4.66 -13.60
N PHE A 127 -1.46 3.44 -13.10
CA PHE A 127 -0.41 2.65 -12.45
C PHE A 127 0.61 2.14 -13.45
N LEU A 128 0.17 1.67 -14.61
CA LEU A 128 1.06 1.23 -15.68
C LEU A 128 1.94 2.38 -16.17
N GLU A 129 1.34 3.55 -16.42
CA GLU A 129 2.06 4.77 -16.80
C GLU A 129 3.02 5.25 -15.69
N ALA A 130 2.60 5.20 -14.43
CA ALA A 130 3.45 5.56 -13.30
C ALA A 130 4.64 4.61 -13.16
N ARG A 131 4.45 3.31 -13.44
CA ARG A 131 5.50 2.30 -13.42
C ARG A 131 6.50 2.51 -14.56
N GLU A 132 6.01 2.78 -15.77
CA GLU A 132 6.86 3.12 -16.92
C GLU A 132 7.73 4.36 -16.65
N LYS A 133 7.16 5.37 -15.99
CA LYS A 133 7.86 6.60 -15.59
C LYS A 133 8.74 6.44 -14.33
N GLY A 134 8.79 5.25 -13.73
CA GLY A 134 9.58 4.97 -12.53
C GLY A 134 9.07 5.60 -11.23
N LEU A 135 7.82 6.11 -11.22
CA LEU A 135 7.19 6.69 -10.02
C LEU A 135 6.73 5.61 -9.03
N ILE A 136 6.39 4.42 -9.53
CA ILE A 136 6.09 3.24 -8.73
C ILE A 136 6.86 2.04 -9.29
N ARG A 137 7.19 1.06 -8.44
CA ARG A 137 7.94 -0.13 -8.88
C ARG A 137 7.07 -1.37 -9.01
N PHE A 138 6.20 -1.58 -8.03
CA PHE A 138 5.28 -2.71 -7.95
C PHE A 138 3.82 -2.27 -7.84
N ILE A 139 2.92 -3.12 -8.32
CA ILE A 139 1.48 -2.91 -8.34
C ILE A 139 0.80 -4.01 -7.54
N GLY A 140 0.02 -3.64 -6.53
CA GLY A 140 -0.70 -4.59 -5.68
C GLY A 140 -2.19 -4.31 -5.57
N ILE A 141 -2.87 -5.20 -4.86
CA ILE A 141 -4.27 -5.05 -4.47
C ILE A 141 -4.43 -5.28 -2.98
N MET A 142 -5.43 -4.63 -2.40
CA MET A 142 -5.87 -4.85 -1.03
C MET A 142 -7.38 -4.97 -0.98
N GLY A 143 -7.90 -5.95 -0.26
CA GLY A 143 -9.32 -6.13 -0.05
C GLY A 143 -9.64 -7.08 1.10
N HIS A 144 -10.92 -7.14 1.44
CA HIS A 144 -11.54 -7.94 2.48
C HIS A 144 -12.38 -9.10 1.91
N LYS A 145 -12.56 -9.15 0.58
CA LYS A 145 -13.33 -10.20 -0.12
C LYS A 145 -12.41 -11.11 -0.95
N PRO A 146 -11.97 -12.27 -0.40
CA PRO A 146 -11.10 -13.21 -1.12
C PRO A 146 -11.59 -13.63 -2.51
N PRO A 147 -12.90 -13.87 -2.76
CA PRO A 147 -13.37 -14.19 -4.12
C PRO A 147 -13.04 -13.09 -5.15
N ILE A 148 -13.13 -11.82 -4.76
CA ILE A 148 -12.82 -10.68 -5.63
C ILE A 148 -11.32 -10.58 -5.88
N LEU A 149 -10.49 -10.77 -4.85
CA LEU A 149 -9.04 -10.79 -4.99
C LEU A 149 -8.56 -11.94 -5.88
N LEU A 150 -9.21 -13.11 -5.80
CA LEU A 150 -8.92 -14.24 -6.69
C LEU A 150 -9.28 -13.92 -8.14
N GLU A 151 -10.40 -13.26 -8.39
CA GLU A 151 -10.75 -12.82 -9.74
C GLU A 151 -9.77 -11.77 -10.26
N ALA A 152 -9.39 -10.79 -9.44
CA ALA A 152 -8.39 -9.80 -9.80
C ALA A 152 -7.06 -10.44 -10.24
N LEU A 153 -6.62 -11.50 -9.55
CA LEU A 153 -5.43 -12.27 -9.92
C LEU A 153 -5.56 -13.06 -11.25
N ARG A 154 -6.78 -13.38 -11.68
CA ARG A 154 -7.03 -13.99 -13.01
C ARG A 154 -6.98 -12.94 -14.12
N CYS A 155 -7.38 -11.71 -13.82
CA CYS A 155 -7.41 -10.62 -14.80
C CYS A 155 -6.05 -9.93 -14.97
N PHE A 156 -5.23 -9.86 -13.92
CA PHE A 156 -3.95 -9.16 -13.96
C PHE A 156 -2.92 -9.77 -13.01
N ASP A 157 -1.65 -9.68 -13.43
CA ASP A 157 -0.51 -10.27 -12.75
C ASP A 157 0.05 -9.34 -11.65
N PHE A 158 -0.71 -9.16 -10.56
CA PHE A 158 -0.35 -8.28 -9.44
C PHE A 158 0.89 -8.78 -8.66
N ASP A 159 1.73 -7.86 -8.18
CA ASP A 159 2.94 -8.17 -7.42
C ASP A 159 2.65 -8.60 -5.98
N THR A 160 1.60 -8.03 -5.36
CA THR A 160 1.20 -8.30 -3.98
C THR A 160 -0.32 -8.32 -3.81
N VAL A 161 -0.77 -9.13 -2.85
CA VAL A 161 -2.14 -9.10 -2.33
C VAL A 161 -2.06 -8.89 -0.82
N LEU A 162 -2.67 -7.82 -0.34
CA LEU A 162 -2.84 -7.55 1.08
C LEU A 162 -4.28 -7.86 1.47
N PHE A 163 -4.47 -8.73 2.46
CA PHE A 163 -5.81 -9.03 2.97
C PHE A 163 -5.73 -9.33 4.47
N PRO A 164 -6.83 -9.15 5.20
CA PRO A 164 -6.88 -9.42 6.63
C PRO A 164 -6.70 -10.93 6.92
N LEU A 165 -5.85 -11.24 7.89
CA LEU A 165 -5.70 -12.59 8.40
C LEU A 165 -5.46 -12.55 9.91
N ASN A 166 -6.37 -13.12 10.67
CA ASN A 166 -6.24 -13.25 12.12
C ASN A 166 -6.87 -14.55 12.64
N PHE A 167 -6.71 -14.83 13.93
CA PHE A 167 -7.21 -16.06 14.55
C PHE A 167 -8.74 -16.19 14.47
N VAL A 168 -9.47 -15.08 14.55
CA VAL A 168 -10.94 -15.06 14.43
C VAL A 168 -11.35 -15.41 13.00
N GLN A 169 -10.73 -14.81 11.99
CA GLN A 169 -10.97 -15.13 10.58
C GLN A 169 -10.62 -16.58 10.25
N LYS A 170 -9.60 -17.15 10.89
CA LYS A 170 -9.30 -18.58 10.76
C LYS A 170 -10.43 -19.46 11.30
N ALA A 171 -11.07 -19.06 12.40
CA ALA A 171 -12.18 -19.79 13.00
C ALA A 171 -13.50 -19.63 12.22
N HIS A 172 -13.70 -18.49 11.57
CA HIS A 172 -14.90 -18.18 10.78
C HIS A 172 -14.59 -18.27 9.27
N ARG A 173 -14.85 -19.43 8.68
CA ARG A 173 -14.54 -19.72 7.26
C ARG A 173 -15.43 -18.98 6.24
N VAL A 174 -16.40 -18.19 6.72
CA VAL A 174 -17.26 -17.33 5.90
C VAL A 174 -16.66 -15.92 5.91
N TYR A 175 -16.33 -15.40 4.72
CA TYR A 175 -15.62 -14.13 4.51
C TYR A 175 -16.50 -12.87 4.73
N GLU A 176 -17.68 -13.03 5.30
CA GLU A 176 -18.64 -11.95 5.54
C GLU A 176 -18.33 -11.12 6.79
N ASN A 177 -17.37 -11.57 7.62
CA ASN A 177 -17.11 -11.01 8.95
C ASN A 177 -15.94 -10.01 9.02
N ASP A 178 -15.90 -9.03 8.11
CA ASP A 178 -15.02 -7.85 8.22
C ASP A 178 -15.83 -6.56 8.05
#